data_AF-A0AB39MJ81-F1
#
_entry.id   AF-A0AB39MJ81-F1
#
_cell.length_a   1.000
_cell.length_b   1.000
_cell.length_c   1.000
_cell.angle_alpha   90.00
_cell.angle_beta   90.00
_cell.angle_gamma   90.00
#
_symmetry.space_group_name_H-M   'P 1'
#
loop_
_entity.id
_entity.type
_entity.pdbx_description
1 polymer ?
#
loop_
_entity_poly.entity_id
_entity_poly.type
_entity_poly.pdbx_seq_one_letter_code
_entity_poly.pdbx_strand_id
1 'polypeptide(L)'
;MQKDLNPGCLDWDEVDPARHPFDPESAAETVRSLGPAHRMPARPDVPYSNPLLHEWDSGLARPWADAMSYALTEEYGAWAAGWRWAHDEGDYDGGPVGSWCCVLHSFTTPEETLDRVVDGLCEWRDWLERLAELFEAYPLDLADVADQRILWECAARNLIHQAYDRTGSGSGWYGHCHQVLTWFLSHWHVDPDVAQELVDEAIDGRFKSWTGPDRVLVDDIAERLALSLRPDDAVRPPAAEAVPDHLRSWLGVRAATPWEDAPDGGGDGPVVPARDGAAEYIRAFDRTVSTARGEGLLTALELVRADAARGATLDFELLRGWQQHVLGTPGPPSFRTLPAFAKKGRERYGIGPDTRELLDACLAESTRDADRPLPLTARAARVFLDVCFFHPFDDGNARAAFLAAVFVLAREGVALDGVILLRCISHTADNPQSGVILARYVDIHITETRRRAASTPA
;
A
#
# COMPACT_ATOMS: atom_id res chain seq x y z
N MET A 1 7.78 0.05 2.37
CA MET A 1 7.02 -0.14 1.11
C MET A 1 5.54 -0.13 1.43
N GLN A 2 4.84 0.93 1.02
CA GLN A 2 3.40 1.04 1.23
C GLN A 2 2.68 -0.05 0.42
N LYS A 3 1.87 -0.91 1.06
CA LYS A 3 1.20 -2.04 0.36
C LYS A 3 0.38 -1.56 -0.85
N ASP A 4 -0.17 -0.35 -0.75
CA ASP A 4 -0.98 0.28 -1.80
C ASP A 4 -0.16 0.70 -3.04
N LEU A 5 1.18 0.69 -2.96
CA LEU A 5 2.11 0.97 -4.07
C LEU A 5 2.76 -0.31 -4.63
N ASN A 6 2.34 -1.50 -4.21
CA ASN A 6 2.83 -2.74 -4.77
C ASN A 6 2.02 -3.10 -6.04
N PRO A 7 2.64 -3.13 -7.23
CA PRO A 7 1.92 -3.44 -8.47
C PRO A 7 1.40 -4.89 -8.52
N GLY A 8 2.01 -5.82 -7.77
CA GLY A 8 1.52 -7.19 -7.64
C GLY A 8 0.19 -7.33 -6.87
N CYS A 9 -0.36 -6.24 -6.34
CA CYS A 9 -1.66 -6.21 -5.67
C CYS A 9 -2.73 -5.42 -6.45
N LEU A 10 -2.46 -5.10 -7.72
CA LEU A 10 -3.42 -4.39 -8.57
C LEU A 10 -4.35 -5.38 -9.27
N ASP A 11 -5.63 -5.03 -9.33
CA ASP A 11 -6.67 -5.76 -10.07
C ASP A 11 -6.75 -5.22 -11.51
N TRP A 12 -7.31 -5.99 -12.46
CA TRP A 12 -7.38 -5.55 -13.88
C TRP A 12 -8.09 -4.21 -14.04
N ASP A 13 -9.19 -4.01 -13.33
CA ASP A 13 -9.95 -2.75 -13.30
C ASP A 13 -9.13 -1.53 -12.87
N GLU A 14 -8.06 -1.73 -12.09
CA GLU A 14 -7.15 -0.67 -11.63
C GLU A 14 -6.02 -0.37 -12.62
N VAL A 15 -5.78 -1.27 -13.59
CA VAL A 15 -4.73 -1.17 -14.60
C VAL A 15 -5.25 -1.08 -16.03
N ASP A 16 -6.55 -1.28 -16.25
CA ASP A 16 -7.19 -1.25 -17.56
C ASP A 16 -6.90 0.07 -18.28
N PRO A 17 -6.14 0.05 -19.39
CA PRO A 17 -5.81 1.23 -20.16
C PRO A 17 -7.02 2.06 -20.60
N ALA A 18 -8.19 1.43 -20.78
CA ALA A 18 -9.42 2.10 -21.18
C ALA A 18 -10.01 3.00 -20.08
N ARG A 19 -9.67 2.74 -18.82
CA ARG A 19 -10.15 3.50 -17.64
C ARG A 19 -9.21 4.63 -17.25
N HIS A 20 -8.00 4.65 -17.83
CA HIS A 20 -6.94 5.56 -17.48
C HIS A 20 -6.34 6.21 -18.74
N PRO A 21 -6.84 7.36 -19.19
CA PRO A 21 -6.23 8.09 -20.30
C PRO A 21 -4.77 8.44 -19.98
N PHE A 22 -3.87 8.22 -20.93
CA PHE A 22 -2.45 8.53 -20.80
C PHE A 22 -1.91 9.03 -22.13
N ASP A 23 -1.09 10.08 -22.07
CA ASP A 23 -0.37 10.62 -23.23
C ASP A 23 1.14 10.47 -23.00
N PRO A 24 1.82 9.59 -23.75
CA PRO A 24 3.26 9.37 -23.58
C PRO A 24 4.09 10.60 -23.95
N GLU A 25 3.59 11.51 -24.81
CA GLU A 25 4.34 12.71 -25.21
C GLU A 25 4.48 13.72 -24.07
N SER A 26 3.43 13.86 -23.24
CA SER A 26 3.44 14.74 -22.06
C SER A 26 4.09 14.12 -20.83
N ALA A 27 4.28 12.80 -20.79
CA ALA A 27 4.76 12.07 -19.62
C ALA A 27 6.07 12.65 -19.04
N ALA A 28 6.98 13.06 -19.92
CA ALA A 28 8.28 13.59 -19.53
C ALA A 28 8.20 14.99 -18.88
N GLU A 29 7.26 15.83 -19.31
CA GLU A 29 7.01 17.13 -18.67
C GLU A 29 6.37 16.91 -17.29
N THR A 30 5.35 16.07 -17.23
CA THR A 30 4.61 15.77 -16.01
C THR A 30 5.52 15.18 -14.93
N VAL A 31 6.31 14.14 -15.25
CA VAL A 31 7.26 13.52 -14.29
C VAL A 31 8.22 14.56 -13.71
N ARG A 32 8.77 15.45 -14.55
CA ARG A 32 9.69 16.50 -14.10
C ARG A 32 9.01 17.58 -13.26
N SER A 33 7.70 17.77 -13.42
CA SER A 33 6.91 18.70 -12.59
C SER A 33 6.63 18.17 -11.18
N LEU A 34 6.72 16.86 -10.97
CA LEU A 34 6.41 16.23 -9.67
C LEU A 34 7.39 16.66 -8.57
N GLY A 35 6.89 16.72 -7.33
CA GLY A 35 7.71 17.10 -6.17
C GLY A 35 8.99 16.26 -5.99
N PRO A 36 8.95 14.92 -6.14
CA PRO A 36 10.14 14.07 -6.03
C PRO A 36 11.21 14.39 -7.09
N ALA A 37 10.86 14.84 -8.29
CA ALA A 37 11.82 15.15 -9.34
C ALA A 37 12.78 16.29 -8.95
N HIS A 38 12.29 17.23 -8.14
CA HIS A 38 13.07 18.37 -7.63
C HIS A 38 13.93 18.03 -6.40
N ARG A 39 13.86 16.79 -5.90
CA ARG A 39 14.49 16.37 -4.63
C ARG A 39 15.24 15.06 -4.73
N MET A 40 15.82 14.83 -5.90
CA MET A 40 16.55 13.61 -6.14
C MET A 40 17.79 13.52 -5.23
N PRO A 41 17.98 12.45 -4.45
CA PRO A 41 19.16 12.29 -3.61
C PRO A 41 20.42 12.09 -4.46
N ALA A 42 21.52 12.76 -4.10
CA ALA A 42 22.80 12.53 -4.79
C ALA A 42 23.34 11.13 -4.42
N ARG A 43 23.64 10.30 -5.42
CA ARG A 43 24.27 8.99 -5.22
C ARG A 43 25.72 9.17 -4.75
N PRO A 44 26.15 8.54 -3.64
CA PRO A 44 27.54 8.58 -3.20
C PRO A 44 28.46 7.91 -4.24
N ASP A 45 29.58 8.56 -4.55
CA ASP A 45 30.63 7.99 -5.40
C ASP A 45 31.54 7.06 -4.58
N VAL A 46 31.01 5.87 -4.26
CA VAL A 46 31.71 4.84 -3.49
C VAL A 46 31.46 3.44 -4.09
N PRO A 47 32.38 2.48 -3.89
CA PRO A 47 32.17 1.11 -4.35
C PRO A 47 30.94 0.45 -3.74
N TYR A 48 30.35 -0.52 -4.44
CA TYR A 48 29.14 -1.24 -3.99
C TYR A 48 29.27 -1.92 -2.63
N SER A 49 30.47 -2.34 -2.24
CA SER A 49 30.73 -2.96 -0.93
C SER A 49 30.77 -1.96 0.23
N ASN A 50 30.68 -0.65 -0.04
CA ASN A 50 30.75 0.38 0.99
C ASN A 50 29.42 0.48 1.76
N PRO A 51 29.42 0.37 3.10
CA PRO A 51 28.21 0.50 3.91
C PRO A 51 27.44 1.81 3.69
N LEU A 52 28.12 2.90 3.35
CA LEU A 52 27.48 4.19 3.05
C LEU A 52 26.50 4.10 1.88
N LEU A 53 26.78 3.25 0.89
CA LEU A 53 25.89 3.07 -0.25
C LEU A 53 24.60 2.34 0.16
N HIS A 54 24.70 1.38 1.09
CA HIS A 54 23.55 0.67 1.64
C HIS A 54 22.70 1.58 2.55
N GLU A 55 23.34 2.43 3.35
CA GLU A 55 22.65 3.44 4.16
C GLU A 55 21.94 4.48 3.26
N TRP A 56 22.58 4.91 2.18
CA TRP A 56 21.97 5.79 1.19
C TRP A 56 20.79 5.13 0.45
N ASP A 57 20.96 3.88 0.02
CA ASP A 57 19.91 3.08 -0.65
C ASP A 57 18.65 2.99 0.23
N SER A 58 18.84 2.49 1.46
CA SER A 58 17.75 2.25 2.41
C SER A 58 17.14 3.54 2.98
N GLY A 59 17.95 4.57 3.22
CA GLY A 59 17.53 5.79 3.91
C GLY A 59 17.05 6.93 3.00
N LEU A 60 17.48 6.98 1.75
CA LEU A 60 17.20 8.10 0.84
C LEU A 60 16.65 7.63 -0.51
N ALA A 61 17.31 6.70 -1.19
CA ALA A 61 16.96 6.33 -2.56
C ALA A 61 15.62 5.57 -2.63
N ARG A 62 15.41 4.55 -1.78
CA ARG A 62 14.13 3.81 -1.71
C ARG A 62 12.96 4.70 -1.28
N PRO A 63 13.06 5.53 -0.21
CA PRO A 63 12.01 6.48 0.13
C PRO A 63 11.69 7.47 -1.00
N TRP A 64 12.69 7.92 -1.77
CA TRP A 64 12.46 8.76 -2.94
C TRP A 64 11.66 8.02 -4.02
N ALA A 65 12.00 6.77 -4.33
CA ALA A 65 11.29 6.00 -5.35
C ALA A 65 9.85 5.63 -4.91
N ASP A 66 9.64 5.38 -3.61
CA ASP A 66 8.29 5.25 -3.02
C ASP A 66 7.51 6.57 -3.17
N ALA A 67 8.14 7.72 -2.92
CA ALA A 67 7.53 9.03 -3.09
C ALA A 67 7.22 9.37 -4.55
N MET A 68 8.09 8.99 -5.49
CA MET A 68 7.85 9.12 -6.93
C MET A 68 6.66 8.25 -7.36
N SER A 69 6.62 6.99 -6.90
CA SER A 69 5.48 6.10 -7.17
C SER A 69 4.18 6.68 -6.64
N TYR A 70 4.18 7.21 -5.40
CA TYR A 70 3.01 7.88 -4.83
C TYR A 70 2.57 9.08 -5.69
N ALA A 71 3.49 9.95 -6.08
CA ALA A 71 3.18 11.12 -6.90
C ALA A 71 2.61 10.73 -8.28
N LEU A 72 3.16 9.69 -8.90
CA LEU A 72 2.65 9.13 -10.15
C LEU A 72 1.24 8.54 -10.00
N THR A 73 0.97 7.85 -8.90
CA THR A 73 -0.36 7.27 -8.66
C THR A 73 -1.43 8.33 -8.39
N GLU A 74 -1.06 9.47 -7.80
CA GLU A 74 -1.98 10.60 -7.62
C GLU A 74 -2.29 11.28 -8.96
N GLU A 75 -1.30 11.35 -9.87
CA GLU A 75 -1.44 12.01 -11.16
C GLU A 75 -2.18 11.15 -12.19
N TYR A 76 -1.74 9.90 -12.37
CA TYR A 76 -2.22 9.02 -13.44
C TYR A 76 -3.19 7.94 -12.95
N GLY A 77 -3.32 7.76 -11.64
CA GLY A 77 -4.10 6.69 -11.02
C GLY A 77 -3.26 5.47 -10.66
N ALA A 78 -3.96 4.47 -10.11
CA ALA A 78 -3.40 3.25 -9.53
C ALA A 78 -2.38 2.51 -10.41
N TRP A 79 -2.69 2.40 -11.71
CA TRP A 79 -1.88 1.65 -12.67
C TRP A 79 -0.42 2.11 -12.68
N ALA A 80 -0.15 3.39 -12.45
CA ALA A 80 1.18 3.96 -12.54
C ALA A 80 2.15 3.37 -11.50
N ALA A 81 1.67 2.71 -10.43
CA ALA A 81 2.53 2.03 -9.45
C ALA A 81 3.44 0.94 -10.07
N GLY A 82 3.10 0.42 -11.25
CA GLY A 82 3.89 -0.59 -11.97
C GLY A 82 5.14 -0.08 -12.68
N TRP A 83 5.37 1.24 -12.75
CA TRP A 83 6.49 1.84 -13.52
C TRP A 83 7.89 1.31 -13.14
N ARG A 84 8.06 0.80 -11.93
CA ARG A 84 9.33 0.23 -11.43
C ARG A 84 9.23 -1.25 -11.11
N TRP A 85 8.24 -1.97 -11.64
CA TRP A 85 8.18 -3.42 -11.49
C TRP A 85 9.18 -4.07 -12.43
N ALA A 86 10.40 -4.16 -11.94
CA ALA A 86 11.55 -4.45 -12.76
C ALA A 86 11.72 -5.96 -13.01
N HIS A 87 12.39 -6.29 -14.11
CA HIS A 87 12.87 -7.65 -14.35
C HIS A 87 13.74 -8.18 -13.21
N ASP A 88 13.78 -9.51 -13.11
CA ASP A 88 14.65 -10.24 -12.20
C ASP A 88 14.55 -9.72 -10.76
N GLU A 89 15.66 -9.73 -10.01
CA GLU A 89 15.75 -9.27 -8.61
C GLU A 89 15.70 -7.73 -8.45
N GLY A 90 15.06 -7.03 -9.39
CA GLY A 90 14.86 -5.60 -9.36
C GLY A 90 13.81 -5.16 -8.32
N ASP A 91 13.38 -3.90 -8.41
CA ASP A 91 12.28 -3.39 -7.58
C ASP A 91 11.01 -4.23 -7.83
N TYR A 92 10.48 -4.82 -6.76
CA TYR A 92 9.33 -5.75 -6.69
C TYR A 92 9.50 -7.16 -7.27
N ASP A 93 10.64 -7.49 -7.86
CA ASP A 93 10.99 -8.82 -8.39
C ASP A 93 10.09 -9.33 -9.55
N GLY A 94 10.70 -9.73 -10.67
CA GLY A 94 10.05 -10.48 -11.75
C GLY A 94 9.00 -9.75 -12.58
N GLY A 95 9.04 -8.43 -12.60
CA GLY A 95 8.13 -7.61 -13.38
C GLY A 95 8.53 -7.44 -14.85
N PRO A 96 7.67 -6.80 -15.65
CA PRO A 96 7.89 -6.63 -17.08
C PRO A 96 8.68 -5.37 -17.45
N VAL A 97 9.12 -4.52 -16.52
CA VAL A 97 9.80 -3.26 -16.87
C VAL A 97 11.32 -3.44 -16.93
N GLY A 98 11.94 -3.20 -18.09
CA GLY A 98 13.39 -3.35 -18.32
C GLY A 98 14.20 -2.07 -18.29
N SER A 99 13.56 -0.91 -18.48
CA SER A 99 14.18 0.41 -18.35
C SER A 99 14.55 0.79 -16.90
N TRP A 100 13.97 0.08 -15.92
CA TRP A 100 14.29 0.18 -14.51
C TRP A 100 14.76 -1.17 -13.96
N CYS A 101 15.78 -1.17 -13.09
CA CYS A 101 16.23 -2.36 -12.37
C CYS A 101 15.92 -2.21 -10.89
N CYS A 102 16.70 -1.39 -10.19
CA CYS A 102 16.43 -1.02 -8.81
C CYS A 102 17.05 0.34 -8.54
N VAL A 103 16.62 0.99 -7.47
CA VAL A 103 17.17 2.30 -7.06
C VAL A 103 18.70 2.31 -7.02
N LEU A 104 19.37 1.24 -6.62
CA LEU A 104 20.83 1.17 -6.51
C LEU A 104 21.54 1.25 -7.88
N HIS A 105 20.95 0.67 -8.92
CA HIS A 105 21.55 0.55 -10.27
C HIS A 105 21.00 1.57 -11.26
N SER A 106 19.76 2.01 -11.08
CA SER A 106 19.08 2.95 -11.98
C SER A 106 19.30 4.41 -11.60
N PHE A 107 19.78 4.71 -10.38
CA PHE A 107 20.20 6.06 -10.00
C PHE A 107 21.55 6.44 -10.60
N THR A 108 21.54 7.48 -11.43
CA THR A 108 22.76 8.12 -11.95
C THR A 108 22.70 9.64 -11.75
N THR A 109 22.51 10.42 -12.81
CA THR A 109 22.27 11.87 -12.76
C THR A 109 20.78 12.15 -12.62
N PRO A 110 20.38 13.36 -12.15
CA PRO A 110 18.97 13.75 -12.11
C PRO A 110 18.23 13.53 -13.43
N GLU A 111 18.82 13.98 -14.52
CA GLU A 111 18.23 13.91 -15.85
C GLU A 111 18.07 12.46 -16.30
N GLU A 112 19.15 11.67 -16.25
CA GLU A 112 19.11 10.26 -16.68
C GLU A 112 18.22 9.38 -15.78
N THR A 113 18.11 9.70 -14.49
CA THR A 113 17.24 8.96 -13.57
C THR A 113 15.78 9.28 -13.87
N LEU A 114 15.43 10.54 -14.11
CA LEU A 114 14.07 10.94 -14.48
C LEU A 114 13.67 10.42 -15.87
N ASP A 115 14.61 10.38 -16.82
CA ASP A 115 14.38 9.75 -18.12
C ASP A 115 14.04 8.26 -17.96
N ARG A 116 14.74 7.54 -17.07
CA ARG A 116 14.39 6.13 -16.75
C ARG A 116 13.04 5.97 -16.06
N VAL A 117 12.60 6.94 -15.23
CA VAL A 117 11.24 6.92 -14.65
C VAL A 117 10.19 7.03 -15.76
N VAL A 118 10.41 7.94 -16.72
CA VAL A 118 9.52 8.12 -17.87
C VAL A 118 9.49 6.86 -18.73
N ASP A 119 10.66 6.32 -19.06
CA ASP A 119 10.79 5.08 -19.84
C ASP A 119 10.06 3.93 -19.14
N GLY A 120 10.24 3.76 -17.83
CA GLY A 120 9.57 2.71 -17.05
C GLY A 120 8.05 2.85 -17.01
N LEU A 121 7.56 4.09 -16.89
CA LEU A 121 6.12 4.38 -16.92
C LEU A 121 5.50 4.05 -18.30
N CYS A 122 6.13 4.51 -19.38
CA CYS A 122 5.68 4.24 -20.74
C CYS A 122 5.80 2.75 -21.09
N GLU A 123 6.88 2.09 -20.68
CA GLU A 123 7.09 0.68 -20.91
C GLU A 123 6.04 -0.19 -20.20
N TRP A 124 5.68 0.18 -18.97
CA TRP A 124 4.59 -0.43 -18.23
C TRP A 124 3.25 -0.20 -18.91
N ARG A 125 2.99 1.04 -19.37
CA ARG A 125 1.77 1.37 -20.11
C ARG A 125 1.62 0.53 -21.38
N ASP A 126 2.66 0.47 -22.21
CA ASP A 126 2.65 -0.30 -23.47
C ASP A 126 2.40 -1.79 -23.20
N TRP A 127 2.88 -2.31 -22.06
CA TRP A 127 2.60 -3.69 -21.66
C TRP A 127 1.12 -3.90 -21.32
N LEU A 128 0.50 -2.99 -20.56
CA LEU A 128 -0.93 -3.06 -20.24
C LEU A 128 -1.81 -2.95 -21.49
N GLU A 129 -1.46 -2.07 -22.43
CA GLU A 129 -2.18 -1.92 -23.70
C GLU A 129 -2.09 -3.19 -24.56
N ARG A 130 -0.90 -3.80 -24.64
CA ARG A 130 -0.73 -5.12 -25.30
C ARG A 130 -1.54 -6.22 -24.64
N LEU A 131 -1.63 -6.24 -23.30
CA LEU A 131 -2.47 -7.20 -22.59
C LEU A 131 -3.95 -7.00 -22.92
N ALA A 132 -4.43 -5.76 -22.94
CA ALA A 132 -5.81 -5.46 -23.32
C ALA A 132 -6.13 -5.96 -24.74
N GLU A 133 -5.24 -5.70 -25.71
CA GLU A 133 -5.36 -6.23 -27.08
C GLU A 133 -5.37 -7.77 -27.12
N LEU A 134 -4.52 -8.41 -26.32
CA LEU A 134 -4.47 -9.86 -26.21
C LEU A 134 -5.75 -10.42 -25.60
N PHE A 135 -6.31 -9.77 -24.57
CA PHE A 135 -7.54 -10.24 -23.93
C PHE A 135 -8.70 -10.22 -24.92
N GLU A 136 -8.87 -9.13 -25.66
CA GLU A 136 -9.88 -8.98 -26.71
C GLU A 136 -9.71 -9.97 -27.88
N ALA A 137 -8.48 -10.44 -28.15
CA ALA A 137 -8.23 -11.48 -29.15
C ALA A 137 -8.75 -12.87 -28.75
N TYR A 138 -9.05 -13.10 -27.46
CA TYR A 138 -9.56 -14.35 -26.92
C TYR A 138 -10.83 -14.12 -26.09
N PRO A 139 -11.98 -13.81 -26.73
CA PRO A 139 -13.22 -13.53 -26.02
C PRO A 139 -13.76 -14.73 -25.22
N LEU A 140 -14.21 -14.46 -23.98
CA LEU A 140 -14.89 -15.44 -23.13
C LEU A 140 -16.39 -15.24 -23.10
N ASP A 141 -17.10 -16.34 -23.32
CA ASP A 141 -18.45 -16.50 -22.80
C ASP A 141 -18.49 -17.69 -21.84
N LEU A 142 -18.64 -17.40 -20.54
CA LEU A 142 -18.73 -18.42 -19.50
C LEU A 142 -19.94 -19.35 -19.69
N ALA A 143 -21.01 -18.90 -20.36
CA ALA A 143 -22.16 -19.75 -20.66
C ALA A 143 -21.82 -20.88 -21.64
N ASP A 144 -20.86 -20.64 -22.53
CA ASP A 144 -20.43 -21.56 -23.60
C ASP A 144 -19.01 -22.12 -23.35
N VAL A 145 -18.50 -22.02 -22.11
CA VAL A 145 -17.10 -22.38 -21.77
C VAL A 145 -16.72 -23.80 -22.20
N ALA A 146 -17.66 -24.75 -22.12
CA ALA A 146 -17.46 -26.14 -22.53
C ALA A 146 -17.19 -26.28 -24.03
N ASP A 147 -17.88 -25.48 -24.86
CA ASP A 147 -17.74 -25.48 -26.31
C ASP A 147 -16.56 -24.62 -26.78
N GLN A 148 -16.13 -23.66 -25.95
CA GLN A 148 -15.01 -22.76 -26.22
C GLN A 148 -13.66 -23.28 -25.67
N ARG A 149 -13.61 -24.48 -25.08
CA ARG A 149 -12.43 -25.01 -24.36
C ARG A 149 -11.08 -24.86 -25.10
N ILE A 150 -11.04 -25.13 -26.40
CA ILE A 150 -9.80 -25.01 -27.18
C ILE A 150 -9.32 -23.55 -27.25
N LEU A 151 -10.25 -22.58 -27.31
CA LEU A 151 -9.93 -21.16 -27.28
C LEU A 151 -9.30 -20.79 -25.93
N TRP A 152 -9.83 -21.30 -24.82
CA TRP A 152 -9.30 -21.12 -23.45
C TRP A 152 -7.88 -21.63 -23.30
N GLU A 153 -7.64 -22.87 -23.74
CA GLU A 153 -6.31 -23.46 -23.69
C GLU A 153 -5.30 -22.67 -24.54
N CYS A 154 -5.73 -22.16 -25.70
CA CYS A 154 -4.90 -21.29 -26.54
C CYS A 154 -4.63 -19.93 -25.88
N ALA A 155 -5.63 -19.31 -25.26
CA ALA A 155 -5.50 -18.04 -24.58
C ALA A 155 -4.51 -18.14 -23.42
N ALA A 156 -4.72 -19.11 -22.51
CA ALA A 156 -3.84 -19.34 -21.36
C ALA A 156 -2.41 -19.64 -21.79
N ARG A 157 -2.21 -20.52 -22.79
CA ARG A 157 -0.88 -20.81 -23.35
C ARG A 157 -0.20 -19.54 -23.88
N ASN A 158 -0.92 -18.74 -24.65
CA ASN A 158 -0.37 -17.54 -25.26
C ASN A 158 -0.04 -16.48 -24.21
N LEU A 159 -0.89 -16.28 -23.20
CA LEU A 159 -0.62 -15.37 -22.08
C LEU A 159 0.59 -15.80 -21.27
N ILE A 160 0.74 -17.10 -20.97
CA ILE A 160 1.92 -17.63 -20.30
C ILE A 160 3.18 -17.34 -21.11
N HIS A 161 3.15 -17.56 -22.43
CA HIS A 161 4.29 -17.25 -23.30
C HIS A 161 4.59 -15.75 -23.38
N GLN A 162 3.57 -14.90 -23.47
CA GLN A 162 3.77 -13.44 -23.51
C GLN A 162 4.36 -12.92 -22.20
N ALA A 163 3.84 -13.37 -21.05
CA ALA A 163 4.40 -13.02 -19.75
C ALA A 163 5.84 -13.53 -19.58
N TYR A 164 6.09 -14.77 -20.02
CA TYR A 164 7.43 -15.38 -20.05
C TYR A 164 8.41 -14.58 -20.92
N ASP A 165 8.05 -14.30 -22.17
CA ASP A 165 8.91 -13.60 -23.13
C ASP A 165 9.16 -12.17 -22.65
N ARG A 166 8.14 -11.54 -22.06
CA ARG A 166 8.22 -10.17 -21.58
C ARG A 166 9.13 -10.02 -20.37
N THR A 167 9.15 -11.00 -19.46
CA THR A 167 9.90 -10.94 -18.19
C THR A 167 11.25 -11.66 -18.26
N GLY A 168 11.51 -12.45 -19.30
CA GLY A 168 12.79 -13.15 -19.52
C GLY A 168 13.04 -14.35 -18.62
N SER A 169 12.02 -14.85 -17.89
CA SER A 169 12.15 -15.91 -16.89
C SER A 169 13.14 -15.63 -15.76
N GLY A 170 13.22 -14.38 -15.37
CA GLY A 170 14.00 -13.93 -14.23
C GLY A 170 13.65 -14.56 -12.90
N SER A 171 14.18 -13.98 -11.83
CA SER A 171 13.53 -14.14 -10.53
C SER A 171 12.08 -13.64 -10.60
N GLY A 172 11.19 -14.23 -9.80
CA GLY A 172 9.81 -13.76 -9.59
C GLY A 172 8.84 -13.80 -10.77
N TRP A 173 9.27 -14.11 -11.99
CA TRP A 173 8.47 -13.93 -13.23
C TRP A 173 7.08 -14.59 -13.20
N TYR A 174 6.98 -15.73 -12.50
CA TYR A 174 5.74 -16.49 -12.39
C TYR A 174 4.69 -15.78 -11.53
N GLY A 175 5.08 -14.86 -10.64
CA GLY A 175 4.15 -14.01 -9.91
C GLY A 175 3.41 -13.05 -10.84
N HIS A 176 4.12 -12.43 -11.79
CA HIS A 176 3.48 -11.62 -12.83
C HIS A 176 2.65 -12.46 -13.80
N CYS A 177 3.14 -13.64 -14.21
CA CYS A 177 2.36 -14.57 -15.04
C CYS A 177 1.05 -15.00 -14.37
N HIS A 178 1.09 -15.33 -13.08
CA HIS A 178 -0.10 -15.59 -12.28
C HIS A 178 -1.07 -14.41 -12.34
N GLN A 179 -0.58 -13.19 -12.08
CA GLN A 179 -1.41 -11.98 -12.10
C GLN A 179 -2.07 -11.74 -13.48
N VAL A 180 -1.33 -11.92 -14.57
CA VAL A 180 -1.85 -11.76 -15.94
C VAL A 180 -2.99 -12.75 -16.24
N LEU A 181 -2.85 -14.01 -15.80
CA LEU A 181 -3.91 -15.01 -15.96
C LEU A 181 -5.15 -14.64 -15.13
N THR A 182 -4.98 -14.20 -13.89
CA THR A 182 -6.08 -13.71 -13.06
C THR A 182 -6.77 -12.51 -13.70
N TRP A 183 -6.01 -11.53 -14.21
CA TRP A 183 -6.55 -10.37 -14.92
C TRP A 183 -7.35 -10.73 -16.16
N PHE A 184 -6.88 -11.70 -16.94
CA PHE A 184 -7.61 -12.19 -18.11
C PHE A 184 -8.97 -12.77 -17.72
N LEU A 185 -9.03 -13.57 -16.65
CA LEU A 185 -10.29 -14.13 -16.16
C LEU A 185 -11.22 -13.03 -15.61
N SER A 186 -10.69 -12.06 -14.86
CA SER A 186 -11.46 -10.93 -14.34
C SER A 186 -12.01 -10.01 -15.44
N HIS A 187 -11.23 -9.73 -16.48
CA HIS A 187 -11.68 -8.96 -17.65
C HIS A 187 -12.93 -9.59 -18.28
N TRP A 188 -12.97 -10.92 -18.29
CA TRP A 188 -14.08 -11.72 -18.78
C TRP A 188 -15.11 -12.11 -17.70
N HIS A 189 -15.17 -11.34 -16.62
CA HIS A 189 -16.18 -11.45 -15.57
C HIS A 189 -16.17 -12.76 -14.77
N VAL A 190 -15.05 -13.46 -14.66
CA VAL A 190 -14.86 -14.46 -13.60
C VAL A 190 -14.64 -13.73 -12.28
N ASP A 191 -15.26 -14.22 -11.21
CA ASP A 191 -15.07 -13.65 -9.86
C ASP A 191 -13.57 -13.60 -9.50
N PRO A 192 -13.03 -12.46 -9.03
CA PRO A 192 -11.58 -12.31 -8.79
C PRO A 192 -11.00 -13.32 -7.79
N ASP A 193 -11.73 -13.66 -6.73
CA ASP A 193 -11.26 -14.62 -5.73
C ASP A 193 -11.22 -16.03 -6.34
N VAL A 194 -12.26 -16.39 -7.11
CA VAL A 194 -12.32 -17.66 -7.85
C VAL A 194 -11.23 -17.71 -8.92
N ALA A 195 -11.01 -16.62 -9.67
CA ALA A 195 -9.97 -16.53 -10.68
C ALA A 195 -8.58 -16.74 -10.07
N GLN A 196 -8.32 -16.18 -8.88
CA GLN A 196 -7.08 -16.42 -8.16
C GLN A 196 -6.95 -17.90 -7.76
N GLU A 197 -7.96 -18.49 -7.14
CA GLU A 197 -7.94 -19.90 -6.74
C GLU A 197 -7.70 -20.84 -7.94
N LEU A 198 -8.39 -20.61 -9.06
CA LEU A 198 -8.24 -21.40 -10.28
C LEU A 198 -6.82 -21.33 -10.86
N VAL A 199 -6.20 -20.14 -10.85
CA VAL A 199 -4.82 -19.96 -11.35
C VAL A 199 -3.81 -20.57 -10.38
N ASP A 200 -4.00 -20.39 -9.07
CA ASP A 200 -3.17 -21.00 -8.03
C ASP A 200 -3.18 -22.53 -8.14
N GLU A 201 -4.36 -23.14 -8.29
CA GLU A 201 -4.52 -24.59 -8.50
C GLU A 201 -3.93 -25.06 -9.84
N ALA A 202 -4.11 -24.28 -10.90
CA ALA A 202 -3.57 -24.63 -12.22
C ALA A 202 -2.03 -24.59 -12.22
N ILE A 203 -1.41 -23.58 -11.61
CA ILE A 203 0.06 -23.45 -11.56
C ILE A 203 0.67 -24.40 -10.52
N ASP A 204 0.07 -24.51 -9.34
CA ASP A 204 0.47 -25.39 -8.21
C ASP A 204 1.96 -25.27 -7.85
N GLY A 205 2.51 -24.04 -7.89
CA GLY A 205 3.92 -23.77 -7.58
C GLY A 205 4.94 -24.43 -8.53
N ARG A 206 4.50 -24.87 -9.73
CA ARG A 206 5.35 -25.63 -10.67
C ARG A 206 6.29 -24.75 -11.49
N PHE A 207 6.00 -23.46 -11.62
CA PHE A 207 6.93 -22.49 -12.18
C PHE A 207 8.06 -22.16 -11.21
N LYS A 208 9.24 -21.84 -11.74
CA LYS A 208 10.45 -21.59 -10.97
C LYS A 208 11.18 -20.37 -11.50
N SER A 209 11.85 -19.65 -10.61
CA SER A 209 12.77 -18.57 -10.97
C SER A 209 13.87 -19.09 -11.89
N TRP A 210 14.36 -18.24 -12.80
CA TRP A 210 15.50 -18.51 -13.68
C TRP A 210 15.31 -19.69 -14.65
N THR A 211 14.08 -20.19 -14.79
CA THR A 211 13.76 -21.36 -15.59
C THR A 211 12.46 -21.13 -16.36
N GLY A 212 12.56 -21.16 -17.69
CA GLY A 212 11.40 -21.17 -18.55
C GLY A 212 10.61 -22.48 -18.45
N PRO A 213 9.27 -22.44 -18.46
CA PRO A 213 8.48 -23.65 -18.48
C PRO A 213 8.65 -24.35 -19.83
N ASP A 214 8.78 -25.68 -19.81
CA ASP A 214 8.72 -26.43 -21.05
C ASP A 214 7.29 -26.45 -21.61
N ARG A 215 7.17 -26.78 -22.90
CA ARG A 215 5.88 -26.79 -23.59
C ARG A 215 4.86 -27.73 -22.95
N VAL A 216 5.30 -28.88 -22.43
CA VAL A 216 4.39 -29.87 -21.82
C VAL A 216 3.78 -29.32 -20.55
N LEU A 217 4.56 -28.61 -19.74
CA LEU A 217 4.08 -27.95 -18.54
C LEU A 217 3.09 -26.82 -18.88
N VAL A 218 3.38 -25.99 -19.88
CA VAL A 218 2.46 -24.93 -20.32
C VAL A 218 1.14 -25.52 -20.83
N ASP A 219 1.21 -26.59 -21.64
CA ASP A 219 0.04 -27.27 -22.18
C ASP A 219 -0.83 -27.87 -21.05
N ASP A 220 -0.23 -28.51 -20.05
CA ASP A 220 -0.96 -29.06 -18.89
C ASP A 220 -1.59 -27.96 -18.01
N ILE A 221 -0.90 -26.85 -17.76
CA ILE A 221 -1.46 -25.72 -16.99
C ILE A 221 -2.66 -25.12 -17.73
N ALA A 222 -2.52 -24.86 -19.03
CA ALA A 222 -3.58 -24.31 -19.86
C ALA A 222 -4.80 -25.25 -19.91
N GLU A 223 -4.58 -26.56 -20.04
CA GLU A 223 -5.64 -27.57 -20.01
C GLU A 223 -6.35 -27.60 -18.65
N ARG A 224 -5.61 -27.59 -17.54
CA ARG A 224 -6.19 -27.57 -16.19
C ARG A 224 -7.05 -26.34 -15.96
N LEU A 225 -6.56 -25.16 -16.32
CA LEU A 225 -7.30 -23.92 -16.15
C LEU A 225 -8.62 -23.96 -16.94
N ALA A 226 -8.56 -24.38 -18.20
CA ALA A 226 -9.75 -24.51 -19.05
C ALA A 226 -10.73 -25.59 -18.56
N LEU A 227 -10.24 -26.67 -17.95
CA LEU A 227 -11.06 -27.75 -17.38
C LEU A 227 -11.77 -27.37 -16.09
N SER A 228 -11.14 -26.53 -15.28
CA SER A 228 -11.64 -26.14 -13.97
C SER A 228 -12.73 -25.09 -14.05
N LEU A 229 -12.72 -24.22 -15.07
CA LEU A 229 -13.75 -23.20 -15.29
C LEU A 229 -15.16 -23.80 -15.40
N ARG A 230 -16.10 -23.10 -14.77
CA ARG A 230 -17.53 -23.41 -14.75
C ARG A 230 -18.34 -22.16 -15.07
N PRO A 231 -19.53 -22.30 -15.68
CA PRO A 231 -20.44 -21.16 -15.89
C PRO A 231 -20.82 -20.42 -14.60
N ASP A 232 -20.83 -21.13 -13.47
CA ASP A 232 -21.16 -20.57 -12.15
C ASP A 232 -20.03 -19.73 -11.52
N ASP A 233 -18.82 -19.72 -12.13
CA ASP A 233 -17.66 -18.93 -11.66
C ASP A 233 -17.77 -17.44 -12.03
N ALA A 234 -18.77 -17.06 -12.82
CA ALA A 234 -19.03 -15.68 -13.20
C ALA A 234 -19.25 -14.81 -11.95
N VAL A 235 -18.76 -13.57 -11.98
CA VAL A 235 -19.08 -12.53 -11.01
C VAL A 235 -20.59 -12.50 -10.87
N ARG A 236 -21.08 -13.00 -9.73
CA ARG A 236 -22.50 -12.94 -9.44
C ARG A 236 -22.80 -11.46 -9.23
N PRO A 237 -23.76 -10.86 -9.97
CA PRO A 237 -24.18 -9.51 -9.64
C PRO A 237 -24.55 -9.54 -8.16
N PRO A 238 -24.02 -8.59 -7.35
CA PRO A 238 -24.35 -8.56 -5.94
C PRO A 238 -25.87 -8.64 -5.88
N ALA A 239 -26.41 -9.55 -5.06
CA ALA A 239 -27.81 -9.47 -4.71
C ALA A 239 -28.08 -8.01 -4.32
N ALA A 240 -29.31 -7.51 -4.48
CA ALA A 240 -29.67 -6.14 -4.09
C ALA A 240 -29.52 -5.86 -2.56
N GLU A 241 -28.64 -6.58 -1.87
CA GLU A 241 -28.03 -6.25 -0.60
C GLU A 241 -27.20 -4.97 -0.73
N ALA A 242 -27.37 -4.10 0.27
CA ALA A 242 -26.65 -2.85 0.35
C ALA A 242 -25.15 -3.11 0.43
N VAL A 243 -24.35 -2.33 -0.31
CA VAL A 243 -22.87 -2.36 -0.24
C VAL A 243 -22.43 -2.44 1.22
N PRO A 244 -21.62 -3.45 1.61
CA PRO A 244 -21.23 -3.68 2.99
C PRO A 244 -20.67 -2.42 3.66
N ASP A 245 -21.13 -2.14 4.87
CA ASP A 245 -20.61 -1.05 5.69
C ASP A 245 -19.40 -1.55 6.49
N HIS A 246 -18.21 -1.27 5.97
CA HIS A 246 -16.96 -1.69 6.55
C HIS A 246 -16.66 -1.01 7.89
N LEU A 247 -17.27 0.15 8.18
CA LEU A 247 -17.19 0.74 9.51
C LEU A 247 -17.91 -0.14 10.54
N ARG A 248 -19.05 -0.74 10.18
CA ARG A 248 -19.73 -1.70 11.05
C ARG A 248 -18.91 -2.98 11.24
N SER A 249 -18.29 -3.49 10.18
CA SER A 249 -17.36 -4.63 10.27
C SER A 249 -16.22 -4.32 11.23
N TRP A 250 -15.58 -3.15 11.09
CA TRP A 250 -14.54 -2.70 12.00
C TRP A 250 -15.03 -2.64 13.45
N LEU A 251 -16.19 -2.04 13.72
CA LEU A 251 -16.72 -1.95 15.08
C LEU A 251 -16.96 -3.34 15.71
N GLY A 252 -17.39 -4.31 14.90
CA GLY A 252 -17.49 -5.71 15.32
C GLY A 252 -16.13 -6.34 15.65
N VAL A 253 -15.16 -6.21 14.73
CA VAL A 253 -13.78 -6.69 14.92
C VAL A 253 -13.14 -6.03 16.15
N ARG A 254 -13.28 -4.72 16.28
CA ARG A 254 -12.78 -3.89 17.39
C ARG A 254 -13.29 -4.38 18.73
N ALA A 255 -14.57 -4.75 18.81
CA ALA A 255 -15.18 -5.27 20.04
C ALA A 255 -14.73 -6.69 20.38
N ALA A 256 -14.48 -7.53 19.36
CA ALA A 256 -14.07 -8.92 19.54
C ALA A 256 -12.56 -9.11 19.73
N THR A 257 -11.75 -8.10 19.41
CA THR A 257 -10.28 -8.17 19.53
C THR A 257 -9.87 -8.27 21.00
N PRO A 258 -9.01 -9.24 21.38
CA PRO A 258 -8.51 -9.39 22.75
C PRO A 258 -7.38 -8.38 23.01
N TRP A 259 -7.74 -7.11 23.23
CA TRP A 259 -6.78 -6.00 23.42
C TRP A 259 -5.91 -6.16 24.67
N GLU A 260 -6.41 -6.86 25.68
CA GLU A 260 -5.69 -7.20 26.92
C GLU A 260 -4.49 -8.10 26.69
N ASP A 261 -4.49 -8.91 25.62
CA ASP A 261 -3.41 -9.84 25.29
C ASP A 261 -2.33 -9.19 24.40
N ALA A 262 -2.47 -7.90 24.11
CA ALA A 262 -1.48 -7.16 23.33
C ALA A 262 -0.13 -7.07 24.08
N PRO A 263 1.01 -7.14 23.37
CA PRO A 263 2.32 -7.04 23.98
C PRO A 263 2.52 -5.68 24.68
N ASP A 264 3.27 -5.62 25.77
CA ASP A 264 3.36 -4.43 26.62
C ASP A 264 4.46 -3.42 26.23
N GLY A 265 5.20 -3.65 25.14
CA GLY A 265 6.33 -2.81 24.75
C GLY A 265 7.65 -3.13 25.46
N GLY A 266 7.68 -4.12 26.36
CA GLY A 266 8.86 -4.50 27.14
C GLY A 266 9.13 -3.62 28.37
N GLY A 267 8.09 -3.06 29.00
CA GLY A 267 8.16 -2.24 30.24
C GLY A 267 7.38 -0.92 30.21
N ASP A 268 7.18 -0.29 31.37
CA ASP A 268 6.27 0.87 31.57
C ASP A 268 6.94 2.25 31.58
N GLY A 269 8.23 2.33 31.22
CA GLY A 269 9.00 3.57 31.32
C GLY A 269 8.93 4.47 30.07
N PRO A 270 9.04 5.81 30.23
CA PRO A 270 9.28 6.73 29.14
C PRO A 270 10.48 6.32 28.29
N VAL A 271 10.43 6.63 26.99
CA VAL A 271 11.52 6.32 26.06
C VAL A 271 11.79 7.53 25.18
N VAL A 272 13.01 8.06 25.29
CA VAL A 272 13.53 9.08 24.39
C VAL A 272 14.40 8.39 23.35
N PRO A 273 14.02 8.43 22.06
CA PRO A 273 14.78 7.77 21.02
C PRO A 273 16.06 8.57 20.70
N ALA A 274 17.06 7.90 20.12
CA ALA A 274 18.26 8.58 19.62
C ALA A 274 17.94 9.44 18.39
N ARG A 275 16.94 9.04 17.60
CA ARG A 275 16.44 9.76 16.43
C ARG A 275 14.93 9.93 16.49
N ASP A 276 14.44 11.02 15.90
CA ASP A 276 13.01 11.25 15.82
C ASP A 276 12.44 10.55 14.58
N GLY A 277 12.09 9.27 14.70
CA GLY A 277 11.64 8.45 13.57
C GLY A 277 10.40 9.01 12.86
N ALA A 278 9.51 9.69 13.59
CA ALA A 278 8.36 10.36 13.00
C ALA A 278 8.78 11.55 12.13
N ALA A 279 9.59 12.46 12.68
CA ALA A 279 10.04 13.64 11.94
C ALA A 279 10.98 13.27 10.78
N GLU A 280 11.85 12.28 10.96
CA GLU A 280 12.72 11.76 9.89
C GLU A 280 11.90 11.16 8.74
N TYR A 281 10.89 10.33 9.02
CA TYR A 281 10.03 9.78 7.98
C TYR A 281 9.28 10.88 7.21
N ILE A 282 8.72 11.88 7.92
CA ILE A 282 8.02 13.00 7.28
C ILE A 282 8.96 13.78 6.35
N ARG A 283 10.21 14.00 6.76
CA ARG A 283 11.21 14.68 5.92
C ARG A 283 11.65 13.84 4.73
N ALA A 284 11.82 12.52 4.91
CA ALA A 284 12.30 11.62 3.89
C ALA A 284 11.23 11.32 2.82
N PHE A 285 9.96 11.19 3.22
CA PHE A 285 8.86 10.80 2.34
C PHE A 285 7.89 11.96 2.06
N ASP A 286 7.14 12.43 3.06
CA ASP A 286 6.04 13.38 2.84
C ASP A 286 6.53 14.73 2.29
N ARG A 287 7.69 15.22 2.78
CA ARG A 287 8.33 16.42 2.23
C ARG A 287 8.80 16.18 0.81
N THR A 288 9.33 15.00 0.49
CA THR A 288 9.77 14.63 -0.87
C THR A 288 8.62 14.66 -1.86
N VAL A 289 7.46 14.12 -1.48
CA VAL A 289 6.21 14.23 -2.26
C VAL A 289 5.80 15.69 -2.46
N SER A 290 5.74 16.50 -1.40
CA SER A 290 5.39 17.92 -1.48
C SER A 290 5.94 18.70 -0.30
N THR A 291 6.54 19.88 -0.56
CA THR A 291 7.04 20.76 0.51
C THR A 291 5.95 21.09 1.51
N ALA A 292 4.80 21.56 1.01
CA ALA A 292 3.70 22.01 1.84
C ALA A 292 3.16 20.86 2.70
N ARG A 293 3.06 19.65 2.13
CA ARG A 293 2.65 18.44 2.84
C ARG A 293 3.62 18.10 3.98
N GLY A 294 4.92 18.09 3.69
CA GLY A 294 5.94 17.78 4.70
C GLY A 294 5.96 18.79 5.84
N GLU A 295 5.98 20.09 5.53
CA GLU A 295 6.00 21.14 6.55
C GLU A 295 4.71 21.15 7.39
N GLY A 296 3.55 21.00 6.75
CA GLY A 296 2.26 20.91 7.44
C GLY A 296 2.19 19.73 8.41
N LEU A 297 2.72 18.56 8.01
CA LEU A 297 2.75 17.37 8.86
C LEU A 297 3.78 17.49 10.00
N LEU A 298 4.91 18.19 9.79
CA LEU A 298 5.86 18.52 10.87
C LEU A 298 5.25 19.48 11.88
N THR A 299 4.54 20.53 11.44
CA THR A 299 3.81 21.43 12.35
C THR A 299 2.74 20.67 13.14
N ALA A 300 1.99 19.79 12.48
CA ALA A 300 0.99 18.95 13.16
C ALA A 300 1.65 18.03 14.21
N LEU A 301 2.81 17.45 13.91
CA LEU A 301 3.57 16.62 14.85
C LEU A 301 4.02 17.39 16.10
N GLU A 302 4.44 18.65 15.94
CA GLU A 302 4.80 19.52 17.08
C GLU A 302 3.57 19.81 17.96
N LEU A 303 2.42 20.12 17.34
CA LEU A 303 1.16 20.34 18.05
C LEU A 303 0.70 19.10 18.81
N VAL A 304 0.73 17.92 18.17
CA VAL A 304 0.44 16.63 18.80
C VAL A 304 1.24 16.43 20.09
N ARG A 305 2.54 16.74 20.05
CA ARG A 305 3.42 16.58 21.21
C ARG A 305 3.12 17.60 22.31
N ALA A 306 2.86 18.85 21.94
CA ALA A 306 2.44 19.89 22.89
C ALA A 306 1.09 19.53 23.55
N ASP A 307 0.15 19.02 22.77
CA ASP A 307 -1.16 18.56 23.23
C ASP A 307 -1.05 17.35 24.15
N ALA A 308 -0.17 16.41 23.84
CA ALA A 308 0.12 15.27 24.71
C ALA A 308 0.75 15.73 26.04
N ALA A 309 1.72 16.65 26.00
CA ALA A 309 2.40 17.17 27.18
C ALA A 309 1.45 17.92 28.13
N ARG A 310 0.50 18.70 27.59
CA ARG A 310 -0.51 19.43 28.39
C ARG A 310 -1.67 18.54 28.87
N GLY A 311 -1.73 17.29 28.44
CA GLY A 311 -2.81 16.37 28.80
C GLY A 311 -4.15 16.69 28.15
N ALA A 312 -4.14 17.09 26.88
CA ALA A 312 -5.36 17.25 26.10
C ALA A 312 -6.18 15.94 26.09
N THR A 313 -7.50 16.07 26.00
CA THR A 313 -8.38 14.93 25.72
C THR A 313 -8.36 14.67 24.22
N LEU A 314 -8.19 13.42 23.81
CA LEU A 314 -8.22 13.05 22.40
C LEU A 314 -9.67 12.91 21.94
N ASP A 315 -10.12 13.87 21.14
CA ASP A 315 -11.43 13.91 20.50
C ASP A 315 -11.30 14.40 19.05
N PHE A 316 -12.42 14.44 18.33
CA PHE A 316 -12.46 14.90 16.94
C PHE A 316 -12.03 16.37 16.79
N GLU A 317 -12.30 17.24 17.77
CA GLU A 317 -11.91 18.65 17.71
C GLU A 317 -10.38 18.80 17.77
N LEU A 318 -9.70 17.97 18.56
CA LEU A 318 -8.25 17.89 18.56
C LEU A 318 -7.70 17.35 17.24
N LEU A 319 -8.28 16.26 16.71
CA LEU A 319 -7.86 15.68 15.43
C LEU A 319 -7.97 16.68 14.27
N ARG A 320 -9.09 17.40 14.14
CA ARG A 320 -9.27 18.38 13.05
C ARG A 320 -8.34 19.59 13.21
N GLY A 321 -7.94 19.94 14.43
CA GLY A 321 -6.92 20.95 14.68
C GLY A 321 -5.58 20.56 14.08
N TRP A 322 -5.14 19.32 14.28
CA TRP A 322 -3.94 18.79 13.60
C TRP A 322 -4.14 18.69 12.09
N GLN A 323 -5.31 18.20 11.67
CA GLN A 323 -5.63 17.97 10.26
C GLN A 323 -5.61 19.25 9.43
N GLN A 324 -5.94 20.40 10.04
CA GLN A 324 -5.78 21.71 9.40
C GLN A 324 -4.37 21.89 8.82
N HIS A 325 -3.34 21.55 9.61
CA HIS A 325 -1.95 21.68 9.18
C HIS A 325 -1.56 20.58 8.20
N VAL A 326 -2.07 19.35 8.39
CA VAL A 326 -1.84 18.22 7.47
C VAL A 326 -2.35 18.53 6.06
N LEU A 327 -3.49 19.21 5.94
CA LEU A 327 -4.12 19.57 4.67
C LEU A 327 -3.77 20.98 4.18
N GLY A 328 -3.10 21.79 5.01
CA GLY A 328 -2.79 23.19 4.69
C GLY A 328 -4.03 24.06 4.52
N THR A 329 -5.13 23.75 5.21
CA THR A 329 -6.41 24.47 5.05
C THR A 329 -6.45 25.75 5.92
N PRO A 330 -7.20 26.79 5.50
CA PRO A 330 -7.32 28.04 6.26
C PRO A 330 -7.93 27.88 7.66
N GLY A 331 -8.70 26.81 7.87
CA GLY A 331 -9.28 26.45 9.16
C GLY A 331 -9.47 24.93 9.28
N PRO A 332 -9.88 24.44 10.47
CA PRO A 332 -10.04 23.02 10.71
C PRO A 332 -11.10 22.39 9.79
N PRO A 333 -10.79 21.29 9.07
CA PRO A 333 -11.76 20.63 8.19
C PRO A 333 -12.99 20.13 8.96
N SER A 334 -14.14 20.07 8.30
CA SER A 334 -15.36 19.50 8.88
C SER A 334 -15.30 17.98 8.95
N PHE A 335 -16.14 17.40 9.81
CA PHE A 335 -16.44 15.97 9.73
C PHE A 335 -17.16 15.69 8.40
N ARG A 336 -16.82 14.60 7.72
CA ARG A 336 -17.46 14.23 6.45
C ARG A 336 -18.98 14.12 6.60
N THR A 337 -19.71 14.39 5.52
CA THR A 337 -21.19 14.32 5.50
C THR A 337 -21.73 13.19 4.63
N LEU A 338 -20.84 12.54 3.88
CA LEU A 338 -21.14 11.42 2.99
C LEU A 338 -20.37 10.17 3.44
N PRO A 339 -20.80 8.97 3.00
CA PRO A 339 -19.99 7.77 3.13
C PRO A 339 -18.60 7.97 2.54
N ALA A 340 -17.58 7.50 3.25
CA ALA A 340 -16.21 7.51 2.75
C ALA A 340 -15.91 6.19 2.03
N PHE A 341 -15.03 6.27 1.04
CA PHE A 341 -14.52 5.12 0.32
C PHE A 341 -13.00 5.11 0.42
N ALA A 342 -12.43 3.97 0.78
CA ALA A 342 -11.00 3.77 0.85
C ALA A 342 -10.60 2.54 0.06
N LYS A 343 -9.28 2.33 -0.07
CA LYS A 343 -8.72 1.18 -0.80
C LYS A 343 -9.29 1.09 -2.23
N LYS A 344 -9.35 2.26 -2.87
CA LYS A 344 -9.85 2.46 -4.23
C LYS A 344 -11.29 1.99 -4.44
N GLY A 345 -12.11 2.08 -3.40
CA GLY A 345 -13.54 1.73 -3.44
C GLY A 345 -13.86 0.37 -2.85
N ARG A 346 -12.85 -0.47 -2.55
CA ARG A 346 -13.04 -1.79 -1.92
C ARG A 346 -13.66 -1.69 -0.53
N GLU A 347 -13.37 -0.63 0.21
CA GLU A 347 -13.99 -0.40 1.52
C GLU A 347 -14.88 0.84 1.51
N ARG A 348 -16.12 0.65 2.00
CA ARG A 348 -17.10 1.71 2.20
C ARG A 348 -17.37 1.91 3.69
N TYR A 349 -17.16 3.11 4.20
CA TYR A 349 -17.46 3.47 5.58
C TYR A 349 -18.73 4.30 5.65
N GLY A 350 -19.77 3.72 6.25
CA GLY A 350 -21.07 4.35 6.43
C GLY A 350 -21.00 5.65 7.24
N ILE A 351 -22.07 6.44 7.17
CA ILE A 351 -22.28 7.59 8.03
C ILE A 351 -23.73 7.61 8.52
N GLY A 352 -23.87 7.84 9.82
CA GLY A 352 -25.12 8.05 10.53
C GLY A 352 -25.03 9.31 11.41
N PRO A 353 -26.17 9.76 11.98
CA PRO A 353 -26.22 10.97 12.81
C PRO A 353 -25.33 10.88 14.07
N ASP A 354 -25.05 9.67 14.54
CA ASP A 354 -24.29 9.33 15.74
C ASP A 354 -22.82 8.97 15.44
N THR A 355 -22.39 8.92 14.17
CA THR A 355 -21.04 8.47 13.80
C THR A 355 -19.94 9.31 14.43
N ARG A 356 -20.17 10.62 14.57
CA ARG A 356 -19.22 11.51 15.24
C ARG A 356 -19.12 11.22 16.74
N GLU A 357 -20.26 11.07 17.43
CA GLU A 357 -20.28 10.77 18.86
C GLU A 357 -19.63 9.41 19.14
N LEU A 358 -19.86 8.44 18.26
CA LEU A 358 -19.24 7.12 18.35
C LEU A 358 -17.72 7.18 18.12
N LEU A 359 -17.24 8.03 17.20
CA LEU A 359 -15.81 8.27 17.04
C LEU A 359 -15.21 8.83 18.33
N ASP A 360 -15.80 9.89 18.90
CA ASP A 360 -15.31 10.51 20.12
C ASP A 360 -15.26 9.52 21.30
N ALA A 361 -16.27 8.65 21.42
CA ALA A 361 -16.26 7.57 22.40
C ALA A 361 -15.11 6.57 22.17
N CYS A 362 -14.87 6.18 20.91
CA CYS A 362 -13.78 5.27 20.56
C CYS A 362 -12.40 5.89 20.84
N LEU A 363 -12.22 7.17 20.54
CA LEU A 363 -10.98 7.91 20.81
C LEU A 363 -10.72 8.03 22.32
N ALA A 364 -11.75 8.30 23.12
CA ALA A 364 -11.63 8.40 24.58
C ALA A 364 -11.13 7.10 25.21
N GLU A 365 -11.54 5.93 24.69
CA GLU A 365 -11.08 4.61 25.15
C GLU A 365 -9.58 4.33 24.88
N SER A 366 -8.89 5.21 24.14
CA SER A 366 -7.43 5.12 23.92
C SER A 366 -6.62 5.87 24.98
N THR A 367 -7.30 6.56 25.89
CA THR A 367 -6.68 7.14 27.09
C THR A 367 -6.43 6.06 28.15
N ARG A 368 -5.52 6.32 29.09
CA ARG A 368 -5.21 5.38 30.16
C ARG A 368 -6.38 5.35 31.15
N ASP A 369 -7.05 4.21 31.22
CA ASP A 369 -8.08 3.92 32.21
C ASP A 369 -7.50 3.08 33.36
N ALA A 370 -7.67 3.55 34.60
CA ALA A 370 -7.21 2.84 35.78
C ALA A 370 -8.11 1.63 36.12
N ASP A 371 -9.37 1.67 35.73
CA ASP A 371 -10.35 0.63 36.02
C ASP A 371 -10.31 -0.50 34.98
N ARG A 372 -9.85 -0.20 33.76
CA ARG A 372 -9.66 -1.17 32.68
C ARG A 372 -8.34 -0.94 31.94
N PRO A 373 -7.19 -1.31 32.52
CA PRO A 373 -5.89 -1.02 31.94
C PRO A 373 -5.66 -1.83 30.67
N LEU A 374 -5.55 -1.14 29.53
CA LEU A 374 -5.05 -1.73 28.28
C LEU A 374 -3.56 -1.41 28.09
N PRO A 375 -2.78 -2.34 27.52
CA PRO A 375 -1.39 -2.09 27.11
C PRO A 375 -1.27 -0.85 26.22
N LEU A 376 -0.15 -0.12 26.31
CA LEU A 376 0.08 1.07 25.49
C LEU A 376 0.01 0.76 23.99
N THR A 377 0.55 -0.39 23.58
CA THR A 377 0.53 -0.87 22.19
C THR A 377 -0.91 -1.06 21.68
N ALA A 378 -1.79 -1.63 22.51
CA ALA A 378 -3.21 -1.79 22.21
C ALA A 378 -3.89 -0.44 22.04
N ARG A 379 -3.68 0.49 22.97
CA ARG A 379 -4.28 1.84 22.89
C ARG A 379 -3.83 2.60 21.63
N ALA A 380 -2.53 2.53 21.30
CA ALA A 380 -1.98 3.16 20.10
C ALA A 380 -2.48 2.49 18.79
N ALA A 381 -2.61 1.16 18.77
CA ALA A 381 -3.16 0.45 17.63
C ALA A 381 -4.66 0.73 17.43
N ARG A 382 -5.42 0.77 18.52
CA ARG A 382 -6.86 1.01 18.51
C ARG A 382 -7.20 2.38 17.95
N VAL A 383 -6.55 3.44 18.45
CA VAL A 383 -6.77 4.81 17.97
C VAL A 383 -6.41 4.96 16.49
N PHE A 384 -5.33 4.30 16.04
CA PHE A 384 -4.91 4.35 14.64
C PHE A 384 -5.98 3.75 13.72
N LEU A 385 -6.47 2.56 14.05
CA LEU A 385 -7.50 1.87 13.27
C LEU A 385 -8.84 2.59 13.35
N ASP A 386 -9.22 3.11 14.51
CA ASP A 386 -10.42 3.93 14.68
C ASP A 386 -10.40 5.13 13.72
N VAL A 387 -9.31 5.91 13.68
CA VAL A 387 -9.24 7.04 12.73
C VAL A 387 -9.24 6.57 11.27
N CYS A 388 -8.55 5.47 10.94
CA CYS A 388 -8.52 4.93 9.58
C CYS A 388 -9.92 4.51 9.08
N PHE A 389 -10.71 3.81 9.90
CA PHE A 389 -11.97 3.19 9.48
C PHE A 389 -13.20 4.07 9.74
N PHE A 390 -13.18 4.98 10.71
CA PHE A 390 -14.18 6.04 10.77
C PHE A 390 -14.01 7.02 9.61
N HIS A 391 -12.77 7.21 9.17
CA HIS A 391 -12.39 8.01 8.02
C HIS A 391 -13.00 9.43 8.09
N PRO A 392 -12.72 10.20 9.17
CA PRO A 392 -13.50 11.39 9.50
C PRO A 392 -13.37 12.56 8.51
N PHE A 393 -12.32 12.57 7.69
CA PHE A 393 -12.01 13.64 6.74
C PHE A 393 -12.09 13.15 5.28
N ASP A 394 -12.18 14.09 4.33
CA ASP A 394 -12.19 13.75 2.90
C ASP A 394 -10.80 13.32 2.38
N ASP A 395 -9.72 13.79 3.01
CA ASP A 395 -8.34 13.36 2.73
C ASP A 395 -7.52 13.33 4.04
N GLY A 396 -6.42 12.58 4.01
CA GLY A 396 -5.38 12.60 5.01
C GLY A 396 -5.69 11.75 6.24
N ASN A 397 -6.69 10.87 6.20
CA ASN A 397 -7.08 10.03 7.34
C ASN A 397 -5.93 9.12 7.81
N ALA A 398 -5.13 8.55 6.90
CA ALA A 398 -3.95 7.76 7.29
C ALA A 398 -2.87 8.62 8.00
N ARG A 399 -2.72 9.90 7.61
CA ARG A 399 -1.82 10.85 8.29
C ARG A 399 -2.38 11.24 9.66
N ALA A 400 -3.69 11.49 9.77
CA ALA A 400 -4.37 11.74 11.03
C ALA A 400 -4.27 10.55 12.01
N ALA A 401 -4.48 9.33 11.52
CA ALA A 401 -4.37 8.09 12.29
C ALA A 401 -2.96 7.90 12.85
N PHE A 402 -1.94 8.15 12.03
CA PHE A 402 -0.55 8.14 12.46
C PHE A 402 -0.30 9.16 13.58
N LEU A 403 -0.76 10.40 13.43
CA LEU A 403 -0.62 11.44 14.46
C LEU A 403 -1.35 11.08 15.75
N ALA A 404 -2.54 10.47 15.68
CA ALA A 404 -3.29 10.00 16.83
C ALA A 404 -2.57 8.89 17.61
N ALA A 405 -1.93 7.95 16.91
CA ALA A 405 -1.07 6.95 17.55
C ALA A 405 0.15 7.59 18.23
N VAL A 406 0.81 8.54 17.56
CA VAL A 406 1.93 9.30 18.14
C VAL A 406 1.50 10.09 19.37
N PHE A 407 0.30 10.68 19.37
CA PHE A 407 -0.26 11.34 20.54
C PHE A 407 -0.37 10.39 21.74
N VAL A 408 -0.95 9.20 21.55
CA VAL A 408 -1.11 8.20 22.62
C VAL A 408 0.24 7.75 23.18
N LEU A 409 1.24 7.55 22.33
CA LEU A 409 2.60 7.23 22.76
C LEU A 409 3.24 8.40 23.54
N ALA A 410 3.12 9.62 23.02
CA ALA A 410 3.66 10.82 23.65
C ALA A 410 3.02 11.12 25.01
N ARG A 411 1.75 10.75 25.22
CA ARG A 411 1.06 10.86 26.52
C ARG A 411 1.73 10.03 27.62
N GLU A 412 2.39 8.92 27.28
CA GLU A 412 3.17 8.09 28.21
C GLU A 412 4.68 8.39 28.13
N GLY A 413 5.09 9.47 27.47
CA GLY A 413 6.50 9.84 27.33
C GLY A 413 7.30 8.91 26.41
N VAL A 414 6.64 8.25 25.45
CA VAL A 414 7.27 7.37 24.46
C VAL A 414 7.32 8.07 23.11
N ALA A 415 8.52 8.16 22.52
CA ALA A 415 8.72 8.51 21.12
C ALA A 415 9.50 7.39 20.43
N LEU A 416 9.28 7.20 19.12
CA LEU A 416 9.82 6.07 18.35
C LEU A 416 11.01 6.49 17.48
N ASP A 417 12.04 5.64 17.42
CA ASP A 417 13.20 5.78 16.54
C ASP A 417 12.89 5.39 15.08
N GLY A 418 11.79 4.66 14.86
CA GLY A 418 11.30 4.26 13.54
C GLY A 418 9.78 4.11 13.53
N VAL A 419 9.16 4.34 12.37
CA VAL A 419 7.68 4.31 12.21
C VAL A 419 7.22 3.58 10.96
N ILE A 420 8.12 2.89 10.24
CA ILE A 420 7.84 2.39 8.89
C ILE A 420 6.64 1.42 8.84
N LEU A 421 6.50 0.54 9.83
CA LEU A 421 5.37 -0.41 9.88
C LEU A 421 4.03 0.29 10.13
N LEU A 422 4.02 1.45 10.79
CA LEU A 422 2.81 2.25 11.02
C LEU A 422 2.43 3.09 9.79
N ARG A 423 3.39 3.40 8.92
CA ARG A 423 3.18 4.26 7.75
C ARG A 423 2.95 3.47 6.46
N CYS A 424 3.47 2.25 6.38
CA CYS A 424 3.49 1.48 5.14
C CYS A 424 2.54 0.28 5.10
N ILE A 425 2.05 -0.21 6.23
CA ILE A 425 1.16 -1.39 6.23
C ILE A 425 -0.30 -0.96 6.25
N SER A 426 -1.04 -1.45 5.26
CA SER A 426 -2.48 -1.27 5.13
C SER A 426 -3.22 -2.39 5.87
N HIS A 427 -4.28 -2.03 6.59
CA HIS A 427 -5.18 -2.95 7.27
C HIS A 427 -6.56 -2.93 6.61
N THR A 428 -7.27 -4.06 6.67
CA THR A 428 -8.68 -4.14 6.26
C THR A 428 -9.59 -4.13 7.48
N ALA A 429 -10.80 -3.59 7.29
CA ALA A 429 -11.76 -3.35 8.37
C ALA A 429 -12.37 -4.63 8.96
N ASP A 430 -12.43 -5.69 8.16
CA ASP A 430 -13.05 -6.97 8.48
C ASP A 430 -12.05 -8.03 8.99
N ASN A 431 -10.76 -7.80 8.87
CA ASN A 431 -9.75 -8.76 9.29
C ASN A 431 -9.62 -8.79 10.83
N PRO A 432 -9.96 -9.91 11.49
CA PRO A 432 -9.94 -10.03 12.95
C PRO A 432 -8.54 -9.91 13.57
N GLN A 433 -7.48 -10.05 12.76
CA GLN A 433 -6.10 -9.95 13.21
C GLN A 433 -5.53 -8.52 13.10
N SER A 434 -6.22 -7.59 12.44
CA SER A 434 -5.70 -6.23 12.18
C SER A 434 -5.25 -5.51 13.46
N GLY A 435 -6.06 -5.58 14.52
CA GLY A 435 -5.74 -4.96 15.82
C GLY A 435 -4.50 -5.54 16.49
N VAL A 436 -4.42 -6.87 16.57
CA VAL A 436 -3.29 -7.59 17.19
C VAL A 436 -2.00 -7.40 16.40
N ILE A 437 -2.07 -7.46 15.07
CA ILE A 437 -0.91 -7.25 14.19
C ILE A 437 -0.36 -5.83 14.37
N LEU A 438 -1.24 -4.81 14.36
CA LEU A 438 -0.80 -3.44 14.53
C LEU A 438 -0.20 -3.20 15.93
N ALA A 439 -0.79 -3.77 16.99
CA ALA A 439 -0.21 -3.70 18.33
C ALA A 439 1.20 -4.31 18.39
N ARG A 440 1.43 -5.45 17.71
CA ARG A 440 2.76 -6.04 17.56
C ARG A 440 3.72 -5.15 16.77
N TYR A 441 3.27 -4.44 15.74
CA TYR A 441 4.12 -3.48 15.04
C TYR A 441 4.52 -2.30 15.92
N VAL A 442 3.60 -1.78 16.74
CA VAL A 442 3.93 -0.75 17.73
C VAL A 442 4.97 -1.29 18.73
N ASP A 443 4.77 -2.51 19.23
CA ASP A 443 5.69 -3.20 20.15
C ASP A 443 7.11 -3.36 19.58
N ILE A 444 7.22 -3.80 18.33
CA ILE A 444 8.51 -3.91 17.62
C ILE A 444 9.23 -2.56 17.62
N HIS A 445 8.54 -1.46 17.28
CA HIS A 445 9.15 -0.14 17.25
C HIS A 445 9.56 0.36 18.64
N ILE A 446 8.74 0.12 19.66
CA ILE A 446 9.08 0.50 21.06
C ILE A 446 10.31 -0.29 21.52
N THR A 447 10.32 -1.61 21.32
CA THR A 447 11.41 -2.49 21.73
C THR A 447 12.73 -2.12 21.03
N GLU A 448 12.68 -1.89 19.73
CA GLU A 448 13.84 -1.44 18.95
C GLU A 448 14.35 -0.08 19.40
N THR A 449 13.44 0.86 19.68
CA THR A 449 13.79 2.18 20.21
C THR A 449 14.52 2.05 21.55
N ARG A 450 14.00 1.23 22.48
CA ARG A 450 14.63 0.99 23.78
C ARG A 450 16.02 0.38 23.64
N ARG A 451 16.16 -0.63 22.76
CA ARG A 451 17.44 -1.29 22.48
C ARG A 451 18.49 -0.29 21.99
N ARG A 452 18.12 0.62 21.07
CA ARG A 452 19.03 1.64 20.51
C ARG A 452 19.36 2.75 21.50
N ALA A 453 18.38 3.20 22.28
CA ALA A 453 18.60 4.19 23.34
C ALA A 453 19.58 3.66 24.41
N ALA A 454 19.47 2.40 24.80
CA ALA A 454 20.40 1.76 25.74
C ALA A 454 21.82 1.52 25.17
N SER A 455 21.97 1.48 23.84
CA SER A 455 23.24 1.20 23.15
C SER A 455 24.04 2.46 22.81
N THR A 456 23.47 3.65 23.03
CA THR A 456 24.13 4.93 22.76
C THR A 456 24.95 5.33 24.00
N PRO A 457 26.29 5.42 23.94
CA PRO A 457 27.08 5.89 25.07
C PRO A 457 26.74 7.36 25.38
N ALA A 458 26.67 7.68 26.68
CA ALA A 458 26.37 9.02 27.20
C ALA A 458 27.42 10.08 26.84
#